data_AF-A0A914R8E9-F1
#
_entry.id   AF-A0A914R8E9-F1
#
_cell.length_a   1.000
_cell.length_b   1.000
_cell.length_c   1.000
_cell.angle_alpha   90.00
_cell.angle_beta   90.00
_cell.angle_gamma   90.00
#
_symmetry.space_group_name_H-M   'P 1'
#
loop_
_entity.id
_entity.type
_entity.pdbx_description
1 polymer ?
#
loop_
_entity_poly.entity_id
_entity_poly.type
_entity_poly.pdbx_seq_one_letter_code
_entity_poly.pdbx_strand_id
1 'polypeptide(L)' 'MGPLQFTEPSGVAVNAQNDIVVADTNNHRIQVFDKEGRFKFQFGECGKRD' A
#
# COMPACT_ATOMS: atom_id res chain seq x y z
N MET A 1 -1.54 -12.65 -4.05
CA MET A 1 -0.72 -11.66 -3.34
C MET A 1 -1.41 -11.28 -2.04
N GLY A 2 -0.68 -11.28 -0.92
CA GLY A 2 -1.21 -10.94 0.41
C GLY A 2 -0.80 -9.53 0.87
N PRO A 3 -1.30 -9.08 2.04
CA PRO A 3 -0.70 -7.96 2.74
C PRO A 3 0.79 -8.25 3.06
N LEU A 4 1.59 -7.19 3.26
CA LEU A 4 3.05 -7.26 3.57
C LEU A 4 3.94 -7.78 2.43
N GLN A 5 3.39 -8.01 1.25
CA GLN A 5 4.15 -8.32 0.03
C GLN A 5 4.19 -7.08 -0.84
N PHE A 6 5.34 -6.79 -1.46
CA PHE A 6 5.51 -5.62 -2.32
C PHE A 6 6.05 -6.04 -3.67
N THR A 7 5.68 -5.29 -4.70
CA THR A 7 6.22 -5.42 -6.05
C THR A 7 6.44 -4.00 -6.57
N GLU A 8 7.71 -3.59 -6.56
CA GLU A 8 8.14 -2.23 -6.90
C GLU A 8 7.46 -1.13 -6.07
N PRO A 9 7.69 -1.10 -4.74
CA PRO A 9 7.19 -0.03 -3.91
C PRO A 9 7.90 1.29 -4.27
N SER A 10 7.22 2.19 -4.98
CA SER A 10 7.84 3.38 -5.57
C SER A 10 7.70 4.65 -4.73
N GLY A 11 6.76 4.66 -3.78
CA GLY A 11 6.46 5.82 -2.95
C GLY A 11 6.07 5.44 -1.53
N VAL A 12 6.48 6.28 -0.58
CA VAL A 12 6.12 6.17 0.83
C VAL A 12 5.79 7.56 1.40
N ALA A 13 4.76 7.63 2.23
CA ALA A 13 4.37 8.83 2.97
C ALA A 13 3.86 8.46 4.37
N VAL A 14 3.84 9.44 5.27
CA VAL A 14 3.31 9.29 6.63
C VAL A 14 2.21 10.34 6.85
N ASN A 15 1.06 9.91 7.39
CA ASN A 15 -0.05 10.82 7.71
C ASN A 15 0.04 11.38 9.14
N ALA A 16 -0.89 12.25 9.53
CA ALA A 16 -0.93 12.86 10.87
C ALA A 16 -1.15 11.84 12.03
N GLN A 17 -1.65 10.64 11.72
CA GLN A 17 -1.83 9.54 12.68
C GLN A 17 -0.60 8.64 12.79
N ASN A 18 0.49 8.97 12.08
CA ASN A 18 1.70 8.14 11.93
C ASN A 18 1.46 6.82 11.19
N ASP A 19 0.40 6.72 10.37
CA ASP A 19 0.27 5.58 9.48
C ASP A 19 1.25 5.71 8.32
N ILE A 20 1.88 4.59 7.96
CA ILE A 20 2.78 4.49 6.82
C ILE A 20 1.94 4.08 5.60
N VAL A 21 1.97 4.89 4.56
CA VAL A 21 1.23 4.66 3.31
C VAL A 21 2.24 4.36 2.20
N VAL A 22 2.10 3.20 1.55
CA VAL A 22 3.02 2.72 0.52
C VAL A 22 2.29 2.53 -0.81
N ALA A 23 2.85 3.10 -1.87
CA ALA A 23 2.43 2.85 -3.25
C ALA A 23 3.09 1.56 -3.77
N ASP A 24 2.32 0.48 -3.86
CA ASP A 24 2.77 -0.85 -4.28
C ASP A 24 2.50 -1.03 -5.78
N THR A 25 3.37 -0.41 -6.59
CA THR A 25 3.11 -0.01 -7.98
C THR A 25 2.68 -1.15 -8.88
N ASN A 26 3.44 -2.24 -8.92
CA ASN A 26 3.16 -3.36 -9.83
C ASN A 26 2.05 -4.28 -9.29
N ASN A 27 1.63 -4.10 -8.04
CA ASN A 27 0.41 -4.71 -7.52
C ASN A 27 -0.82 -3.80 -7.71
N HIS A 28 -0.65 -2.61 -8.30
CA HIS A 28 -1.72 -1.64 -8.56
C HIS A 28 -2.56 -1.31 -7.31
N ARG A 29 -1.92 -1.24 -6.14
CA ARG A 29 -2.59 -1.01 -4.86
C ARG A 29 -1.82 -0.06 -3.96
N ILE A 30 -2.52 0.49 -2.99
CA ILE A 30 -1.95 1.20 -1.85
C ILE A 30 -2.09 0.30 -0.62
N GLN A 31 -1.01 0.17 0.15
CA GLN A 31 -1.03 -0.50 1.45
C GLN A 31 -0.80 0.52 2.58
N VAL A 32 -1.57 0.38 3.65
CA VAL A 32 -1.53 1.26 4.82
C VAL A 32 -1.17 0.45 6.06
N PHE A 33 -0.18 0.92 6.81
CA PHE A 33 0.34 0.30 8.03
C PHE A 33 0.25 1.26 9.20
N ASP A 34 0.15 0.73 10.43
CA ASP A 34 0.32 1.54 11.63
C ASP A 34 1.79 1.99 11.79
N LYS A 35 2.06 2.81 12.80
CA LYS A 35 3.40 3.34 13.09
C LYS A 35 4.42 2.26 13.49
N GLU A 36 3.96 1.06 13.88
CA GLU A 36 4.82 -0.09 14.14
C GLU A 36 4.98 -1.01 12.91
N GLY A 37 4.43 -0.62 11.75
CA GLY A 37 4.50 -1.39 10.52
C GLY A 37 3.49 -2.54 10.43
N ARG A 38 2.48 -2.61 11.30
CA ARG A 38 1.41 -3.62 11.18
C ARG A 38 0.42 -3.21 10.11
N PHE A 39 0.06 -4.16 9.25
CA PHE A 39 -0.92 -3.94 8.20
C PHE A 39 -2.27 -3.53 8.77
N LYS A 40 -2.82 -2.42 8.29
CA LYS A 40 -4.18 -1.95 8.63
C LYS A 40 -5.16 -2.36 7.53
N PHE A 41 -4.93 -1.90 6.31
CA PHE A 41 -5.77 -2.19 5.15
C PHE A 41 -5.05 -1.87 3.83
N GLN A 42 -5.69 -2.20 2.72
CA GLN A 42 -5.26 -1.85 1.37
C GLN A 42 -6.45 -1.49 0.49
N PHE A 43 -6.19 -0.79 -0.60
CA PHE A 43 -7.19 -0.51 -1.64
C PHE A 43 -6.51 -0.32 -3.01
N GLY A 44 -7.30 -0.43 -4.07
CA GLY A 44 -6.81 -0.39 -5.46
C GLY A 44 -6.62 -1.78 -6.05
N GLU A 45 -6.82 -1.87 -7.35
CA GLU A 45 -6.56 -3.04 -8.18
C GLU A 45 -6.16 -2.59 -9.60
N CYS A 46 -5.63 -3.52 -10.40
CA CYS A 46 -5.34 -3.23 -11.79
C CYS A 46 -6.64 -2.91 -12.54
N GLY A 47 -6.67 -1.79 -13.26
CA GLY A 47 -7.81 -1.40 -14.06
C GLY A 47 -8.10 -2.41 -15.17
N LYS A 48 -9.37 -2.53 -15.54
CA LYS A 48 -9.82 -3.35 -16.68
C LYS A 48 -10.05 -2.44 -17.89
N ARG A 49 -9.78 -2.96 -19.08
CA ARG A 49 -10.21 -2.32 -20.32
C ARG A 49 -11.66 -2.73 -20.59
N ASP A 50 -12.49 -1.78 -20.98
CA ASP A 50 -13.87 -2.00 -21.42
C ASP A 50 -13.93 -2.59 -22.84
#